data_AF-A0A4Q5X051-F1
#
_entry.id   AF-A0A4Q5X051-F1
#
_cell.length_a   1.000
_cell.length_b   1.000
_cell.length_c   1.000
_cell.angle_alpha   90.00
_cell.angle_beta   90.00
_cell.angle_gamma   90.00
#
_symmetry.space_group_name_H-M   'P 1'
#
loop_
_entity.id
_entity.type
_entity.pdbx_description
1 polymer ?
#
loop_
_entity_poly.entity_id
_entity_poly.type
_entity_poly.pdbx_seq_one_letter_code
_entity_poly.pdbx_strand_id
1 'polypeptide(L)'
;MTTASHRTVTARLARVADLPSLLELFAASEVSPAVQPLERAERVWRETLERQGVYVFVSDEDERVAATCMLVTAPNLLRSTSS
;
A
#
# COMPACT_ATOMS: atom_id res chain seq x y z
N MET A 1 -11.16 16.22 30.67
CA MET A 1 -10.32 15.01 30.53
C MET A 1 -11.08 14.06 29.62
N THR A 2 -10.85 14.17 28.31
CA THR A 2 -11.60 13.40 27.30
C THR A 2 -10.83 12.11 27.06
N THR A 3 -11.39 10.98 27.46
CA THR A 3 -10.86 9.65 27.19
C THR A 3 -10.81 9.46 25.68
N ALA A 4 -9.60 9.42 25.11
CA ALA A 4 -9.42 9.01 23.73
C ALA A 4 -9.89 7.55 23.62
N SER A 5 -11.02 7.34 22.93
CA SER A 5 -11.45 6.01 22.54
C SER A 5 -10.38 5.45 21.61
N HIS A 6 -9.61 4.48 22.08
CA HIS A 6 -8.58 3.83 21.25
C HIS A 6 -9.29 3.04 20.16
N ARG A 7 -9.51 3.67 19.00
CA ARG A 7 -10.10 2.99 17.84
C ARG A 7 -9.13 1.91 17.39
N THR A 8 -9.63 0.69 17.24
CA THR A 8 -8.84 -0.44 16.76
C THR A 8 -8.58 -0.25 15.27
N VAL A 9 -7.43 0.35 14.95
CA VAL A 9 -6.93 0.44 13.58
C VAL A 9 -6.46 -0.96 13.16
N THR A 10 -7.11 -1.54 12.16
CA THR A 10 -6.77 -2.87 11.64
C THR A 10 -6.11 -2.74 10.28
N ALA A 11 -4.93 -3.34 10.12
CA ALA A 11 -4.28 -3.45 8.82
C ALA A 11 -4.88 -4.63 8.03
N ARG A 12 -5.10 -4.43 6.73
CA ARG A 12 -5.57 -5.45 5.79
C ARG A 12 -4.78 -5.38 4.50
N LEU A 13 -4.81 -6.45 3.71
CA LEU A 13 -4.31 -6.40 2.35
C LEU A 13 -5.13 -5.40 1.52
N ALA A 14 -4.42 -4.64 0.70
CA ALA A 14 -5.01 -3.70 -0.23
C ALA A 14 -5.76 -4.42 -1.35
N ARG A 15 -6.76 -3.74 -1.89
CA ARG A 15 -7.64 -4.18 -2.98
C ARG A 15 -7.50 -3.19 -4.14
N VAL A 16 -7.96 -3.60 -5.32
CA VAL A 16 -7.98 -2.74 -6.51
C VAL A 16 -8.69 -1.41 -6.22
N ALA A 17 -9.78 -1.45 -5.46
CA ALA A 17 -10.59 -0.28 -5.10
C ALA A 17 -9.90 0.72 -4.15
N ASP A 18 -8.77 0.38 -3.52
CA ASP A 18 -8.08 1.27 -2.59
C ASP A 18 -7.20 2.33 -3.29
N LEU A 19 -7.01 2.22 -4.62
CA LEU A 19 -6.13 3.11 -5.38
C LEU A 19 -6.47 4.60 -5.23
N PRO A 20 -7.74 5.06 -5.30
CA PRO A 20 -8.04 6.47 -5.13
C PRO A 20 -7.60 7.01 -3.76
N SER A 21 -7.91 6.30 -2.68
CA SER A 21 -7.51 6.70 -1.32
C SER A 21 -6.00 6.67 -1.12
N LEU A 22 -5.29 5.73 -1.76
CA LEU A 22 -3.83 5.69 -1.74
C LEU A 22 -3.22 6.89 -2.49
N LEU A 23 -3.77 7.28 -3.63
CA LEU A 23 -3.32 8.47 -4.37
C LEU A 23 -3.56 9.75 -3.57
N GLU A 24 -4.71 9.88 -2.90
CA GLU A 24 -4.98 10.97 -1.96
C GLU A 24 -3.96 11.00 -0.82
N LEU A 25 -3.68 9.84 -0.20
CA LEU A 25 -2.70 9.71 0.87
C LEU A 25 -1.29 10.11 0.40
N PHE A 26 -0.86 9.67 -0.78
CA PHE A 26 0.46 10.01 -1.32
C PHE A 26 0.58 11.50 -1.65
N ALA A 27 -0.47 12.09 -2.22
CA ALA A 27 -0.52 13.53 -2.48
C ALA A 27 -0.44 14.35 -1.18
N ALA A 28 -1.17 13.95 -0.13
CA ALA A 28 -1.12 14.60 1.18
C ALA A 28 0.23 14.43 1.90
N SER A 29 0.94 13.33 1.61
CA SER A 29 2.24 13.01 2.21
C SER A 29 3.42 13.63 1.48
N GLU A 30 3.19 14.52 0.50
CA GLU A 30 4.21 15.15 -0.35
C GLU A 30 5.19 14.17 -1.00
N VAL A 31 4.76 12.91 -1.18
CA VAL A 31 5.52 11.95 -1.98
C VAL A 31 5.50 12.46 -3.41
N SER A 32 6.68 12.59 -4.02
CA SER A 32 6.92 13.07 -5.40
C SER A 32 5.72 12.85 -6.32
N PRO A 33 5.31 13.85 -7.13
CA PRO A 33 4.04 13.81 -7.87
C PRO A 33 3.79 12.44 -8.49
N ALA A 34 2.81 11.75 -7.92
CA ALA A 34 2.49 10.38 -8.26
C ALA A 34 2.08 10.28 -9.75
N VAL A 35 2.53 9.19 -10.36
CA VAL A 35 2.36 8.75 -11.75
C VAL A 35 1.14 9.37 -12.45
N GLN A 36 1.38 10.45 -13.19
CA GLN A 36 0.52 10.81 -14.31
C GLN A 36 0.97 10.00 -15.54
N PRO A 37 0.02 9.49 -16.35
CA PRO A 37 -1.44 9.64 -16.25
C PRO A 37 -2.12 8.59 -15.34
N LEU A 38 -3.37 8.82 -14.92
CA LEU A 38 -4.11 7.96 -13.98
C LEU A 38 -4.24 6.52 -14.48
N GLU A 39 -4.44 6.32 -15.78
CA GLU A 39 -4.57 5.00 -16.40
C GLU A 39 -3.27 4.18 -16.23
N ARG A 40 -2.12 4.86 -16.20
CA ARG A 40 -0.83 4.21 -15.90
C ARG A 40 -0.79 3.80 -14.44
N ALA A 41 -1.28 4.62 -13.51
CA ALA A 41 -1.35 4.27 -12.10
C ALA A 41 -2.27 3.05 -11.88
N GLU A 42 -3.44 3.01 -12.52
CA GLU A 42 -4.37 1.86 -12.46
C GLU A 42 -3.75 0.56 -12.97
N ARG A 43 -3.00 0.64 -14.08
CA ARG A 43 -2.29 -0.53 -14.61
C ARG A 43 -1.19 -1.00 -13.67
N VAL A 44 -0.30 -0.10 -13.24
CA VAL A 44 0.80 -0.41 -12.32
C VAL A 44 0.26 -0.96 -11.01
N TRP A 45 -0.88 -0.45 -10.55
CA TRP A 45 -1.52 -0.92 -9.33
C TRP A 45 -2.00 -2.37 -9.44
N ARG A 46 -2.71 -2.71 -10.52
CA ARG A 46 -3.12 -4.11 -10.77
C ARG A 46 -1.92 -5.05 -10.87
N GLU A 47 -0.91 -4.66 -11.65
CA GLU A 47 0.34 -5.40 -11.77
C GLU A 47 1.06 -5.58 -10.41
N THR A 48 1.00 -4.57 -9.55
CA THR A 48 1.58 -4.60 -8.20
C THR A 48 0.86 -5.60 -7.30
N LEU A 49 -0.48 -5.63 -7.33
CA LEU A 49 -1.29 -6.55 -6.53
C LEU A 49 -1.18 -8.00 -7.00
N GLU A 50 -0.89 -8.24 -8.28
CA GLU A 50 -0.71 -9.57 -8.86
C GLU A 50 0.72 -10.10 -8.69
N ARG A 51 1.69 -9.24 -8.34
CA ARG A 51 3.11 -9.60 -8.29
C ARG A 51 3.41 -10.47 -7.08
N GLN A 52 3.92 -11.67 -7.34
CA GLN A 52 4.40 -12.56 -6.29
C GLN A 52 5.51 -11.91 -5.45
N GLY A 53 5.42 -12.08 -4.14
CA GLY A 53 6.37 -11.51 -3.19
C GLY A 53 6.21 -10.01 -2.94
N VAL A 54 5.15 -9.39 -3.47
CA VAL A 54 4.78 -8.01 -3.16
C VAL A 54 3.44 -8.01 -2.45
N TYR A 55 3.37 -7.33 -1.31
CA TYR A 55 2.16 -7.21 -0.51
C TYR A 55 2.00 -5.75 -0.10
N VAL A 56 0.81 -5.20 -0.35
CA VAL A 56 0.47 -3.84 0.08
C VAL A 56 -0.58 -3.95 1.18
N PHE A 57 -0.29 -3.36 2.33
CA PHE A 57 -1.18 -3.28 3.47
C PHE A 57 -1.72 -1.87 3.59
N VAL A 58 -3.00 -1.75 3.91
CA VAL A 58 -3.66 -0.50 4.23
C VAL A 58 -4.32 -0.60 5.59
N SER A 59 -4.38 0.51 6.30
CA SER A 59 -5.22 0.64 7.49
C SER A 59 -6.19 1.78 7.31
N ASP A 60 -7.45 1.52 7.63
CA ASP A 60 -8.54 2.48 7.43
C ASP A 60 -8.85 3.24 8.73
N GLU A 61 -9.15 4.53 8.62
CA GLU A 61 -9.78 5.37 9.63
C GLU A 61 -10.92 6.15 8.95
N ASP A 62 -12.14 6.07 9.50
CA ASP A 62 -13.33 6.75 8.96
C ASP A 62 -13.53 6.55 7.44
N GLU A 63 -13.48 5.29 6.99
CA GLU A 63 -13.66 4.85 5.59
C GLU A 63 -12.58 5.36 4.62
N ARG A 64 -11.48 5.93 5.14
CA ARG A 64 -10.32 6.38 4.34
C ARG A 64 -9.07 5.62 4.75
N VAL A 65 -8.21 5.35 3.78
CA VAL A 65 -6.89 4.79 4.05
C VAL A 65 -6.05 5.84 4.79
N ALA A 66 -5.77 5.59 6.07
CA ALA A 66 -4.99 6.47 6.93
C ALA A 66 -3.48 6.19 6.84
N ALA A 67 -3.11 4.96 6.52
CA ALA A 67 -1.72 4.57 6.33
C ALA A 67 -1.60 3.39 5.36
N THR A 68 -0.42 3.27 4.76
CA THR A 68 -0.07 2.19 3.83
C THR A 68 1.36 1.70 4.08
N CYS A 69 1.59 0.41 3.81
CA CYS A 69 2.90 -0.22 3.89
C CYS A 69 3.06 -1.23 2.74
N MET A 70 4.19 -1.18 2.04
CA MET A 70 4.54 -2.16 1.02
C MET A 70 5.63 -3.11 1.55
N LEU A 71 5.30 -4.39 1.65
CA LEU A 71 6.24 -5.47 1.94
C LEU A 71 6.69 -6.11 0.63
N VAL A 72 8.00 -6.14 0.41
CA VAL A 72 8.62 -6.84 -0.71
C VAL A 72 9.51 -7.97 -0.15
N THR A 73 9.18 -9.20 -0.51
CA THR A 73 10.01 -10.38 -0.21
C THR A 73 10.83 -10.73 -1.45
N ALA A 74 12.16 -10.75 -1.30
CA ALA A 74 13.07 -11.16 -2.35
C ALA A 74 13.90 -12.39 -1.89
N PRO A 75 14.23 -13.33 -2.80
CA PRO A 75 15.14 -14.41 -2.47
C PRO A 75 16.49 -13.86 -2.00
N ASN A 76 17.02 -14.42 -0.92
CA ASN A 76 18.35 -14.06 -0.48
C ASN A 76 19.39 -14.71 -1.39
N LEU A 77 20.05 -13.90 -2.23
CA LEU A 77 21.09 -14.34 -3.18
C LEU A 77 22.32 -14.96 -2.51
N LEU A 78 22.51 -14.73 -1.20
CA LEU A 78 23.58 -15.38 -0.44
C LEU A 78 23.23 -16.84 -0.06
N ARG A 79 21.99 -17.28 -0.32
CA ARG A 79 21.51 -18.63 0.00
C ARG A 79 21.27 -19.50 -1.24
N SER A 80 21.58 -19.03 -2.45
CA SER A 80 21.64 -19.90 -3.63
C SER A 80 22.86 -20.81 -3.52
N THR A 81 22.66 -22.00 -2.97
CA THR A 81 23.57 -23.11 -3.19
C THR A 81 23.58 -23.41 -4.67
N SER A 82 24.75 -23.30 -5.30
CA SER A 82 25.05 -23.94 -6.56
C SER A 82 24.63 -25.41 -6.48
N SER A 83 23.60 -25.77 -7.24
CA SER A 83 23.32 -27.15 -7.60
C SER A 83 23.60 -27.34 -9.08
#